data_AF-A0A951CXF1-F1
#
_entry.id   AF-A0A951CXF1-F1
#
_cell.length_a   1.000
_cell.length_b   1.000
_cell.length_c   1.000
_cell.angle_alpha   90.00
_cell.angle_beta   90.00
_cell.angle_gamma   90.00
#
_symmetry.space_group_name_H-M   'P 1'
#
loop_
_entity.id
_entity.type
_entity.pdbx_description
1 polymer ?
#
loop_
_entity_poly.entity_id
_entity_poly.type
_entity_poly.pdbx_seq_one_letter_code
_entity_poly.pdbx_strand_id
1 'polypeptide(L)'
;MRCVCVFLLFALSTCLAADDPNQILEHVRENVAALLKKSANYTCVETIDRSYFGAEENHGAGCGSAQAGTNRRQLMHDRLRLDIVVSENNEIYSWHGENNFSSGEIFKIVERGPISSGSFVGYLRNVFLFPDIQFTFSGELTEAGKDLYTFRYVVPRAASRCSLVTRHGRETVPYHGSFTASAPDYRLVSFDVAVDSIPSDSNMCSAEMEIHYQMVPISGSLSLIPADFVLRVEDDAHIFTTSRSAYAQCREFRGESTLRFDNKPDVTPTVALDSRAIEEWLPAGMTLRTGLRTPIDDRTSYTGDPVEGELLQDIAVPGGKHVIPKGAILRGILAQLEQRFHPWKYYMGSIQFQRITYGNHVLGLKALPITPQKMREQLADMYDGKIPPPLAEDIRNGIFAWRSAHVHLDRRFTGEWITVERPQEANASEKP
;
A
#
# COMPACT_ATOMS: atom_id res chain seq x y z
N MET A 1 -44.64 77.68 6.29
CA MET A 1 -43.87 76.81 7.21
C MET A 1 -43.83 75.41 6.61
N ARG A 2 -42.68 74.98 6.10
CA ARG A 2 -42.45 73.64 5.53
C ARG A 2 -41.87 72.76 6.65
N CYS A 3 -42.56 71.67 6.99
CA CYS A 3 -42.09 70.67 7.93
C CYS A 3 -41.25 69.64 7.14
N VAL A 4 -39.94 69.60 7.39
CA VAL A 4 -39.02 68.63 6.80
C VAL A 4 -38.92 67.46 7.78
N CYS A 5 -39.54 66.32 7.44
CA CYS A 5 -39.30 65.05 8.11
C CYS A 5 -37.99 64.46 7.60
N VAL A 6 -36.96 64.44 8.46
CA VAL A 6 -35.71 63.71 8.22
C VAL A 6 -35.96 62.24 8.57
N PHE A 7 -36.01 61.39 7.54
CA PHE A 7 -35.96 59.93 7.73
C PHE A 7 -34.50 59.51 7.90
N LEU A 8 -34.13 59.12 9.12
CA LEU A 8 -32.88 58.44 9.42
C LEU A 8 -33.00 56.97 8.98
N LEU A 9 -32.36 56.62 7.87
CA LEU A 9 -32.09 55.24 7.46
C LEU A 9 -30.96 54.68 8.33
N PHE A 10 -31.30 53.89 9.35
CA PHE A 10 -30.33 53.04 10.04
C PHE A 10 -30.00 51.85 9.13
N ALA A 11 -28.84 51.90 8.47
CA ALA A 11 -28.23 50.72 7.87
C ALA A 11 -27.73 49.82 9.02
N LEU A 12 -28.50 48.79 9.35
CA LEU A 12 -28.02 47.66 10.16
C LEU A 12 -27.03 46.88 9.29
N SER A 13 -25.75 47.27 9.34
CA SER A 13 -24.68 46.34 8.99
C SER A 13 -24.69 45.22 10.02
N THR A 14 -25.32 44.10 9.67
CA THR A 14 -25.05 42.84 10.36
C THR A 14 -23.60 42.47 10.06
N CYS A 15 -22.69 42.80 10.96
CA CYS A 15 -21.43 42.08 11.06
C CYS A 15 -21.81 40.61 11.32
N LEU A 16 -21.74 39.76 10.29
CA LEU A 16 -21.57 38.33 10.50
C LEU A 16 -20.32 38.20 11.36
N ALA A 17 -20.50 37.75 12.61
CA ALA A 17 -19.37 37.40 13.44
C ALA A 17 -18.62 36.28 12.73
N ALA A 18 -17.34 36.47 12.46
CA ALA A 18 -16.50 35.39 11.97
C ALA A 18 -16.55 34.25 13.00
N ASP A 19 -16.75 33.02 12.53
CA ASP A 19 -16.79 31.85 13.41
C ASP A 19 -15.47 31.74 14.20
N ASP A 20 -15.56 31.46 15.50
CA ASP A 20 -14.38 31.33 16.36
C ASP A 20 -13.53 30.12 15.91
N PRO A 21 -12.28 30.32 15.46
CA PRO A 21 -11.47 29.23 14.93
C PRO A 21 -11.26 28.07 15.91
N ASN A 22 -11.30 28.33 17.22
CA ASN A 22 -11.20 27.27 18.21
C ASN A 22 -12.47 26.41 18.25
N GLN A 23 -13.66 27.03 18.11
CA GLN A 23 -14.93 26.29 18.06
C GLN A 23 -15.03 25.46 16.78
N ILE A 24 -14.57 26.01 15.64
CA ILE A 24 -14.47 25.26 14.38
C ILE A 24 -13.59 24.01 14.58
N LEU A 25 -12.40 24.19 15.14
CA LEU A 25 -11.46 23.09 15.38
C LEU A 25 -12.07 22.01 16.29
N GLU A 26 -12.74 22.40 17.38
CA GLU A 26 -13.41 21.45 18.28
C GLU A 26 -14.49 20.64 17.54
N HIS A 27 -15.33 21.28 16.73
CA HIS A 27 -16.33 20.55 15.93
C HIS A 27 -15.71 19.58 14.92
N VAL A 28 -14.59 19.96 14.28
CA VAL A 28 -13.86 19.05 13.39
C VAL A 28 -13.33 17.85 14.18
N ARG A 29 -12.71 18.07 15.35
CA ARG A 29 -12.21 16.99 16.22
C ARG A 29 -13.32 16.06 16.68
N GLU A 30 -14.46 16.60 17.10
CA GLU A 30 -15.65 15.83 17.49
C GLU A 30 -16.18 14.98 16.33
N ASN A 31 -16.27 15.54 15.12
CA ASN A 31 -16.69 14.82 13.93
C ASN A 31 -15.74 13.66 13.59
N VAL A 32 -14.44 13.92 13.56
CA VAL A 32 -13.43 12.87 13.29
C VAL A 32 -13.49 11.77 14.36
N ALA A 33 -13.57 12.14 15.64
CA ALA A 33 -13.68 11.18 16.74
C ALA A 33 -14.93 10.30 16.63
N ALA A 34 -16.09 10.91 16.30
CA ALA A 34 -17.34 10.20 16.15
C ALA A 34 -17.31 9.21 14.98
N LEU A 35 -16.68 9.58 13.87
CA LEU A 35 -16.55 8.73 12.67
C LEU A 35 -15.63 7.55 12.93
N LEU A 36 -14.44 7.77 13.51
CA LEU A 36 -13.52 6.69 13.86
C LEU A 36 -14.13 5.68 14.84
N LYS A 37 -14.97 6.15 15.79
CA LYS A 37 -15.67 5.27 16.73
C LYS A 37 -16.75 4.41 16.06
N LYS A 38 -17.43 4.95 15.04
CA LYS A 38 -18.54 4.27 14.34
C LYS A 38 -18.05 3.36 13.22
N SER A 39 -16.93 3.70 12.58
CA SER A 39 -16.43 3.03 11.39
C SER A 39 -15.72 1.69 11.69
N ALA A 40 -15.95 1.07 12.85
CA ALA A 40 -15.34 -0.21 13.16
C ALA A 40 -15.95 -1.30 12.26
N ASN A 41 -15.10 -2.02 11.52
CA ASN A 41 -15.39 -3.27 10.80
C ASN A 41 -15.90 -3.11 9.37
N TYR A 42 -15.04 -2.57 8.51
CA TYR A 42 -15.22 -2.67 7.06
C TYR A 42 -13.94 -3.10 6.37
N THR A 43 -14.09 -3.58 5.15
CA THR A 43 -12.98 -3.90 4.26
C THR A 43 -13.15 -3.16 2.95
N CYS A 44 -12.03 -2.73 2.36
CA CYS A 44 -11.95 -2.10 1.04
C CYS A 44 -10.84 -2.77 0.23
N VAL A 45 -11.00 -2.77 -1.09
CA VAL A 45 -9.91 -3.10 -2.02
C VAL A 45 -9.14 -1.81 -2.32
N GLU A 46 -7.84 -1.81 -2.07
CA GLU A 46 -6.92 -0.75 -2.46
C GLU A 46 -6.19 -1.13 -3.75
N THR A 47 -6.18 -0.23 -4.72
CA THR A 47 -5.28 -0.31 -5.88
C THR A 47 -4.26 0.82 -5.79
N ILE A 48 -2.98 0.48 -5.94
CA ILE A 48 -1.87 1.43 -5.90
C ILE A 48 -1.24 1.46 -7.29
N ASP A 49 -1.00 2.66 -7.83
CA ASP A 49 -0.26 2.90 -9.07
C ASP A 49 0.98 3.74 -8.75
N ARG A 50 2.18 3.18 -8.95
CA ARG A 50 3.43 3.87 -8.64
C ARG A 50 4.25 4.11 -9.89
N SER A 51 4.69 5.35 -10.04
CA SER A 51 5.61 5.77 -11.10
C SER A 51 6.88 6.32 -10.48
N TYR A 52 8.01 5.89 -11.03
CA TYR A 52 9.36 6.24 -10.59
C TYR A 52 10.03 7.06 -11.67
N PHE A 53 10.60 8.19 -11.28
CA PHE A 53 11.22 9.14 -12.17
C PHE A 53 12.62 9.46 -11.68
N GLY A 54 13.59 9.50 -12.58
CA GLY A 54 14.96 9.93 -12.25
C GLY A 54 15.44 11.01 -13.21
N ALA A 55 16.48 11.72 -12.79
CA ALA A 55 17.20 12.64 -13.65
C ALA A 55 17.86 11.89 -14.83
N GLU A 56 18.07 12.60 -15.93
CA GLU A 56 18.87 12.07 -17.06
C GLU A 56 20.35 12.03 -16.71
N GLU A 57 20.82 12.97 -15.89
CA GLU A 57 22.21 13.08 -15.43
C GLU A 57 22.38 12.52 -14.01
N ASN A 58 23.53 11.89 -13.77
CA ASN A 58 23.86 11.34 -12.46
C ASN A 58 24.48 12.43 -11.59
N HIS A 59 23.73 12.97 -10.64
CA HIS A 59 24.15 14.09 -9.78
C HIS A 59 24.83 13.65 -8.47
N GLY A 60 25.15 12.37 -8.32
CA GLY A 60 25.62 11.81 -7.05
C GLY A 60 24.46 11.54 -6.08
N ALA A 61 24.73 10.80 -5.01
CA ALA A 61 23.74 10.49 -3.98
C ALA A 61 23.77 11.54 -2.86
N GLY A 62 22.61 11.87 -2.29
CA GLY A 62 22.47 12.67 -1.09
C GLY A 62 21.30 13.66 -1.12
N CYS A 63 20.77 13.97 0.06
CA CYS A 63 19.72 14.98 0.22
C CYS A 63 20.34 16.39 0.23
N GLY A 64 20.01 17.23 -0.77
CA GLY A 64 20.46 18.63 -0.83
C GLY A 64 21.09 19.07 -2.14
N SER A 65 21.37 18.17 -3.08
CA SER A 65 21.64 18.51 -4.48
C SER A 65 20.33 18.96 -5.12
N ALA A 66 20.06 20.27 -5.09
CA ALA A 66 18.89 20.85 -5.75
C ALA A 66 18.91 20.48 -7.24
N GLN A 67 18.02 19.57 -7.65
CA GLN A 67 17.79 19.33 -9.07
C GLN A 67 16.95 20.47 -9.63
N ALA A 68 17.64 21.47 -10.16
CA ALA A 68 17.05 22.49 -11.03
C ALA A 68 16.72 21.85 -12.41
N GLY A 69 15.70 20.99 -12.44
CA GLY A 69 15.24 20.34 -13.67
C GLY A 69 13.89 19.67 -13.49
N THR A 70 12.90 20.08 -14.29
CA THR A 70 11.58 19.43 -14.36
C THR A 70 11.55 18.23 -15.31
N ASN A 71 12.57 18.08 -16.15
CA ASN A 71 12.67 16.97 -17.11
C ASN A 71 13.20 15.72 -16.40
N ARG A 72 12.26 14.94 -15.84
CA ARG A 72 12.54 13.62 -15.29
C ARG A 72 12.00 12.58 -16.24
N ARG A 73 12.80 11.56 -16.53
CA ARG A 73 12.35 10.40 -17.32
C ARG A 73 11.72 9.39 -16.39
N GLN A 74 10.63 8.79 -16.85
CA GLN A 74 10.05 7.65 -16.16
C GLN A 74 11.01 6.45 -16.27
N LEU A 75 11.33 5.83 -15.15
CA LEU A 75 12.24 4.69 -15.05
C LEU A 75 11.47 3.38 -14.91
N MET A 76 10.42 3.42 -14.09
CA MET A 76 9.63 2.26 -13.72
C MET A 76 8.18 2.66 -13.45
N HIS A 77 7.28 1.71 -13.66
CA HIS A 77 5.88 1.76 -13.26
C HIS A 77 5.48 0.39 -12.70
N ASP A 78 4.76 0.38 -11.58
CA ASP A 78 4.14 -0.82 -11.07
C ASP A 78 2.73 -0.54 -10.55
N ARG A 79 1.98 -1.62 -10.35
CA ARG A 79 0.66 -1.55 -9.73
C ARG A 79 0.47 -2.68 -8.73
N LEU A 80 -0.19 -2.36 -7.63
CA LEU A 80 -0.44 -3.28 -6.52
C LEU A 80 -1.94 -3.31 -6.22
N ARG A 81 -2.43 -4.46 -5.75
CA ARG A 81 -3.79 -4.62 -5.25
C ARG A 81 -3.76 -5.31 -3.89
N LEU A 82 -4.34 -4.64 -2.91
CA LEU A 82 -4.38 -5.06 -1.52
C LEU A 82 -5.82 -5.07 -1.02
N ASP A 83 -6.11 -5.93 -0.05
CA ASP A 83 -7.31 -5.83 0.77
C ASP A 83 -6.95 -5.17 2.10
N ILE A 84 -7.69 -4.11 2.45
CA ILE A 84 -7.59 -3.41 3.72
C ILE A 84 -8.77 -3.80 4.59
N VAL A 85 -8.52 -4.11 5.85
CA VAL A 85 -9.54 -4.24 6.89
C VAL A 85 -9.33 -3.16 7.92
N VAL A 86 -10.37 -2.37 8.17
CA VAL A 86 -10.40 -1.36 9.22
C VAL A 86 -11.20 -1.92 10.39
N SER A 87 -10.52 -2.25 11.48
CA SER A 87 -11.11 -2.88 12.66
C SER A 87 -10.50 -2.30 13.93
N GLU A 88 -11.33 -1.96 14.92
CA GLU A 88 -10.91 -1.44 16.22
C GLU A 88 -9.88 -0.28 16.16
N ASN A 89 -9.97 0.56 15.13
CA ASN A 89 -9.03 1.63 14.83
C ASN A 89 -7.62 1.19 14.38
N ASN A 90 -7.52 0.00 13.80
CA ASN A 90 -6.32 -0.48 13.13
C ASN A 90 -6.60 -0.69 11.65
N GLU A 91 -5.54 -0.55 10.85
CA GLU A 91 -5.52 -0.85 9.42
C GLU A 91 -4.73 -2.14 9.24
N ILE A 92 -5.38 -3.19 8.76
CA ILE A 92 -4.77 -4.50 8.50
C ILE A 92 -4.76 -4.69 7.00
N TYR A 93 -3.65 -5.18 6.46
CA TYR A 93 -3.45 -5.32 5.03
C TYR A 93 -3.20 -6.79 4.67
N SER A 94 -3.57 -7.16 3.45
CA SER A 94 -3.25 -8.45 2.84
C SER A 94 -3.19 -8.31 1.33
N TRP A 95 -2.58 -9.26 0.63
CA TRP A 95 -2.74 -9.34 -0.82
C TRP A 95 -4.20 -9.65 -1.16
N HIS A 96 -4.67 -9.11 -2.30
CA HIS A 96 -6.05 -9.26 -2.69
C HIS A 96 -6.47 -10.73 -2.85
N GLY A 97 -7.55 -11.11 -2.17
CA GLY A 97 -8.10 -12.47 -2.23
C GLY A 97 -7.34 -13.50 -1.38
N GLU A 98 -6.38 -13.08 -0.54
CA GLU A 98 -5.86 -13.94 0.51
C GLU A 98 -6.86 -14.06 1.66
N ASN A 99 -7.13 -15.30 2.08
CA ASN A 99 -8.06 -15.57 3.19
C ASN A 99 -7.39 -15.47 4.57
N ASN A 100 -6.09 -15.19 4.63
CA ASN A 100 -5.34 -15.06 5.88
C ASN A 100 -4.76 -13.65 6.00
N PHE A 101 -5.41 -12.82 6.82
CA PHE A 101 -4.93 -11.51 7.23
C PHE A 101 -3.86 -11.68 8.33
N SER A 102 -2.68 -12.21 7.99
CA SER A 102 -1.60 -12.48 8.98
C SER A 102 -0.65 -11.30 9.21
N SER A 103 -0.66 -10.31 8.33
CA SER A 103 0.25 -9.16 8.36
C SER A 103 -0.49 -7.88 8.73
N GLY A 104 -0.52 -7.54 10.02
CA GLY A 104 -1.13 -6.28 10.50
C GLY A 104 -0.49 -4.99 9.99
N GLU A 105 0.57 -5.06 9.17
CA GLU A 105 1.33 -3.90 8.71
C GLU A 105 1.68 -4.02 7.23
N ILE A 106 1.41 -2.98 6.44
CA ILE A 106 1.63 -2.97 4.98
C ILE A 106 3.09 -3.24 4.57
N PHE A 107 4.06 -2.78 5.37
CA PHE A 107 5.50 -2.97 5.12
C PHE A 107 5.96 -4.43 5.24
N LYS A 108 5.16 -5.31 5.85
CA LYS A 108 5.44 -6.76 5.91
C LYS A 108 4.93 -7.51 4.67
N ILE A 109 4.18 -6.83 3.81
CA ILE A 109 3.53 -7.38 2.61
C ILE A 109 4.21 -6.82 1.37
N VAL A 110 4.32 -5.49 1.32
CA VAL A 110 4.95 -4.77 0.23
C VAL A 110 6.42 -4.58 0.58
N GLU A 111 7.26 -5.50 0.11
CA GLU A 111 8.70 -5.50 0.40
C GLU A 111 9.49 -4.47 -0.42
N ARG A 112 8.92 -3.98 -1.54
CA ARG A 112 9.64 -3.16 -2.53
C ARG A 112 8.96 -1.81 -2.76
N GLY A 113 9.79 -0.77 -2.77
CA GLY A 113 9.42 0.60 -3.14
C GLY A 113 8.64 1.34 -2.05
N PRO A 114 8.44 2.66 -2.20
CA PRO A 114 7.71 3.47 -1.25
C PRO A 114 6.28 2.99 -1.02
N ILE A 115 5.88 2.92 0.25
CA ILE A 115 4.54 2.53 0.69
C ILE A 115 4.23 3.21 2.02
N SER A 116 2.95 3.42 2.31
CA SER A 116 2.50 4.06 3.55
C SER A 116 1.21 3.42 4.06
N SER A 117 0.94 3.61 5.35
CA SER A 117 -0.30 3.21 6.03
C SER A 117 -0.79 4.39 6.88
N GLY A 118 -2.00 4.29 7.42
CA GLY A 118 -2.54 5.31 8.32
C GLY A 118 -3.53 6.27 7.66
N SER A 119 -3.82 6.10 6.36
CA SER A 119 -4.70 7.00 5.60
C SER A 119 -6.17 6.86 6.00
N PHE A 120 -6.58 5.75 6.62
CA PHE A 120 -7.95 5.56 7.10
C PHE A 120 -8.14 6.00 8.55
N VAL A 121 -7.12 5.78 9.38
CA VAL A 121 -7.25 5.85 10.84
C VAL A 121 -6.00 6.46 11.49
N GLY A 122 -4.81 6.01 11.11
CA GLY A 122 -3.56 6.35 11.79
C GLY A 122 -3.32 7.85 11.94
N TYR A 123 -3.31 8.59 10.83
CA TYR A 123 -3.08 10.03 10.85
C TYR A 123 -4.21 10.80 11.54
N LEU A 124 -5.46 10.39 11.30
CA LEU A 124 -6.63 11.03 11.92
C LEU A 124 -6.59 10.93 13.44
N ARG A 125 -6.25 9.76 13.99
CA ARG A 125 -6.08 9.59 15.44
C ARG A 125 -4.93 10.44 15.96
N ASN A 126 -3.80 10.41 15.26
CA ASN A 126 -2.60 11.07 15.72
C ASN A 126 -2.77 12.59 15.82
N VAL A 127 -3.49 13.21 14.89
CA VAL A 127 -3.69 14.66 14.86
C VAL A 127 -4.93 15.08 15.66
N PHE A 128 -6.07 14.42 15.48
CA PHE A 128 -7.34 14.91 16.05
C PHE A 128 -7.68 14.34 17.43
N LEU A 129 -7.04 13.26 17.90
CA LEU A 129 -7.40 12.63 19.18
C LEU A 129 -6.30 12.69 20.24
N PHE A 130 -5.03 12.86 19.86
CA PHE A 130 -3.95 13.01 20.82
C PHE A 130 -3.71 14.47 21.22
N PRO A 131 -3.17 14.70 22.44
CA PRO A 131 -2.81 16.03 22.91
C PRO A 131 -1.51 16.53 22.25
N ASP A 132 -1.12 17.75 22.60
CA ASP A 132 0.18 18.36 22.26
C ASP A 132 0.43 18.57 20.76
N ILE A 133 -0.65 18.70 19.99
CA ILE A 133 -0.63 19.10 18.58
C ILE A 133 -0.92 20.60 18.48
N GLN A 134 -0.08 21.31 17.71
CA GLN A 134 -0.27 22.74 17.48
C GLN A 134 -1.13 22.93 16.25
N PHE A 135 -2.18 23.76 16.35
CA PHE A 135 -3.06 24.12 15.24
C PHE A 135 -3.01 25.62 14.98
N THR A 136 -3.09 26.00 13.70
CA THR A 136 -3.18 27.40 13.28
C THR A 136 -4.24 27.54 12.20
N PHE A 137 -5.27 28.31 12.49
CA PHE A 137 -6.27 28.64 11.48
C PHE A 137 -5.63 29.48 10.37
N SER A 138 -5.80 29.03 9.13
CA SER A 138 -5.19 29.62 7.94
C SER A 138 -6.17 30.41 7.09
N GLY A 139 -7.46 30.37 7.42
CA GLY A 139 -8.51 31.14 6.75
C GLY A 139 -9.59 30.27 6.11
N GLU A 140 -10.48 30.94 5.40
CA GLU A 140 -11.55 30.34 4.60
C GLU A 140 -11.13 30.25 3.13
N LEU A 141 -11.57 29.20 2.46
CA LEU A 141 -11.35 28.97 1.04
C LEU A 141 -12.65 28.48 0.40
N THR A 142 -13.01 29.03 -0.75
CA THR A 142 -14.02 28.43 -1.62
C THR A 142 -13.32 27.69 -2.75
N GLU A 143 -13.43 26.37 -2.77
CA GLU A 143 -12.85 25.51 -3.80
C GLU A 143 -13.93 24.64 -4.45
N ALA A 144 -13.99 24.65 -5.78
CA ALA A 144 -15.03 23.95 -6.55
C ALA A 144 -16.47 24.22 -6.06
N GLY A 145 -16.74 25.43 -5.55
CA GLY A 145 -18.04 25.84 -5.02
C GLY A 145 -18.36 25.31 -3.62
N LYS A 146 -17.38 24.79 -2.89
CA LYS A 146 -17.51 24.39 -1.48
C LYS A 146 -16.76 25.37 -0.60
N ASP A 147 -17.43 25.85 0.43
CA ASP A 147 -16.81 26.69 1.45
C ASP A 147 -16.11 25.80 2.49
N LEU A 148 -14.82 26.09 2.71
CA LEU A 148 -13.91 25.30 3.51
C LEU A 148 -13.19 26.17 4.53
N TYR A 149 -13.00 25.64 5.74
CA TYR A 149 -12.05 26.17 6.73
C TYR A 149 -10.72 25.45 6.57
N THR A 150 -9.63 26.21 6.54
CA THR A 150 -8.27 25.68 6.40
C THR A 150 -7.51 25.81 7.71
N PHE A 151 -6.86 24.73 8.13
CA PHE A 151 -5.97 24.71 9.28
C PHE A 151 -4.61 24.16 8.87
N ARG A 152 -3.57 24.67 9.52
CA ARG A 152 -2.24 24.04 9.56
C ARG A 152 -2.06 23.37 10.90
N TYR A 153 -1.27 22.32 10.92
CA TYR A 153 -0.90 21.65 12.16
C TYR A 153 0.58 21.28 12.17
N VAL A 154 1.14 21.14 13.37
CA VAL A 154 2.50 20.65 13.60
C VAL A 154 2.47 19.58 14.68
N VAL A 155 3.03 18.42 14.37
CA VAL A 155 3.18 17.29 15.30
C VAL A 155 4.66 17.17 15.69
N PRO A 156 5.03 17.64 16.90
CA PRO A 156 6.41 17.49 17.37
C PRO A 156 6.74 16.02 17.59
N ARG A 157 8.03 15.67 17.54
CA ARG A 157 8.51 14.28 17.68
C ARG A 157 7.96 13.59 18.94
N ALA A 158 7.85 14.31 20.06
CA ALA A 158 7.35 13.79 21.33
C ALA A 158 5.86 13.39 21.31
N ALA A 159 5.05 14.03 20.45
CA ALA A 159 3.64 13.70 20.25
C ALA A 159 3.42 12.76 19.05
N SER A 160 4.44 12.57 18.22
CA SER A 160 4.35 11.78 17.00
C SER A 160 4.28 10.29 17.28
N ARG A 161 3.49 9.60 16.44
CA ARG A 161 3.51 8.14 16.28
C ARG A 161 3.76 7.76 14.81
N CYS A 162 4.12 8.73 13.98
CA CYS A 162 4.55 8.49 12.61
C CYS A 162 5.97 7.94 12.67
N SER A 163 6.18 6.78 12.05
CA SER A 163 7.48 6.13 12.01
C SER A 163 7.91 5.81 10.59
N LEU A 164 9.19 5.99 10.31
CA LEU A 164 9.82 5.54 9.07
C LEU A 164 10.60 4.25 9.32
N VAL A 165 10.68 3.41 8.29
CA VAL A 165 11.61 2.28 8.27
C VAL A 165 12.98 2.82 7.86
N THR A 166 14.00 2.52 8.65
CA THR A 166 15.40 2.84 8.42
C THR A 166 16.23 1.57 8.42
N ARG A 167 17.52 1.68 8.07
CA ARG A 167 18.47 0.54 8.13
C ARG A 167 18.60 -0.07 9.52
N HIS A 168 18.29 0.67 10.58
CA HIS A 168 18.42 0.23 11.98
C HIS A 168 17.08 -0.09 12.65
N GLY A 169 15.97 -0.09 11.90
CA GLY A 169 14.65 -0.41 12.44
C GLY A 169 13.65 0.71 12.16
N ARG A 170 12.76 0.99 13.12
CA ARG A 170 11.77 2.06 12.98
C ARG A 170 12.13 3.26 13.81
N GLU A 171 12.07 4.43 13.20
CA GLU A 171 12.31 5.69 13.89
C GLU A 171 11.08 6.59 13.84
N THR A 172 10.69 7.12 15.01
CA THR A 172 9.61 8.10 15.13
C THR A 172 10.08 9.47 14.68
N VAL A 173 9.33 10.08 13.77
CA VAL A 173 9.64 11.36 13.12
C VAL A 173 8.56 12.40 13.37
N PRO A 174 8.92 13.69 13.53
CA PRO A 174 7.96 14.78 13.49
C PRO A 174 7.36 14.93 12.09
N TYR A 175 6.24 15.62 12.00
CA TYR A 175 5.62 15.98 10.71
C TYR A 175 4.71 17.20 10.90
N HIS A 176 4.41 17.88 9.80
CA HIS A 176 3.44 18.96 9.76
C HIS A 176 2.50 18.77 8.58
N GLY A 177 1.53 19.67 8.45
CA GLY A 177 0.60 19.61 7.33
C GLY A 177 -0.53 20.59 7.42
N SER A 178 -1.53 20.36 6.58
CA SER A 178 -2.78 21.10 6.53
C SER A 178 -3.97 20.16 6.48
N PHE A 179 -5.12 20.67 6.89
CA PHE A 179 -6.38 20.02 6.57
C PHE A 179 -7.43 21.06 6.24
N THR A 180 -8.43 20.63 5.47
CA THR A 180 -9.62 21.42 5.20
C THR A 180 -10.86 20.74 5.79
N ALA A 181 -11.77 21.55 6.31
CA ALA A 181 -13.06 21.09 6.79
C ALA A 181 -14.19 21.86 6.11
N SER A 182 -15.29 21.18 5.80
CA SER A 182 -16.45 21.80 5.19
C SER A 182 -17.10 22.79 6.16
N ALA A 183 -17.36 24.02 5.72
CA ALA A 183 -17.93 25.04 6.59
C ALA A 183 -19.35 24.71 7.08
N PRO A 184 -20.27 24.15 6.25
CA PRO A 184 -21.63 23.83 6.69
C PRO A 184 -21.76 22.76 7.77
N ASP A 185 -20.85 21.78 7.83
CA ASP A 185 -20.99 20.61 8.72
C ASP A 185 -19.72 20.17 9.44
N TYR A 186 -18.63 20.94 9.31
CA TYR A 186 -17.33 20.72 9.95
C TYR A 186 -16.69 19.35 9.65
N ARG A 187 -17.08 18.69 8.56
CA ARG A 187 -16.49 17.40 8.17
C ARG A 187 -15.15 17.61 7.47
N LEU A 188 -14.19 16.72 7.77
CA LEU A 188 -12.89 16.70 7.12
C LEU A 188 -13.03 16.41 5.62
N VAL A 189 -12.37 17.22 4.78
CA VAL A 189 -12.41 17.12 3.32
C VAL A 189 -11.05 16.72 2.74
N SER A 190 -9.97 17.39 3.15
CA SER A 190 -8.60 17.03 2.77
C SER A 190 -7.66 17.05 3.97
N PHE A 191 -6.57 16.31 3.87
CA PHE A 191 -5.54 16.19 4.89
C PHE A 191 -4.19 15.90 4.24
N ASP A 192 -3.23 16.79 4.48
CA ASP A 192 -1.89 16.73 3.92
C ASP A 192 -0.86 16.48 5.01
N VAL A 193 0.18 15.71 4.71
CA VAL A 193 1.29 15.41 5.62
C VAL A 193 2.61 15.68 4.90
N ALA A 194 3.52 16.40 5.56
CA ALA A 194 4.92 16.51 5.18
C ALA A 194 5.77 15.98 6.34
N VAL A 195 6.55 14.93 6.08
CA VAL A 195 7.42 14.31 7.10
C VAL A 195 8.65 15.17 7.31
N ASP A 196 8.95 15.48 8.57
CA ASP A 196 10.07 16.34 8.96
C ASP A 196 11.21 15.53 9.57
N SER A 197 12.42 16.10 9.53
CA SER A 197 13.60 15.53 10.18
C SER A 197 13.83 14.06 9.83
N ILE A 198 13.74 13.74 8.53
CA ILE A 198 13.89 12.38 8.00
C ILE A 198 15.29 11.85 8.34
N PRO A 199 15.41 10.66 8.96
CA PRO A 199 16.70 10.06 9.31
C PRO A 199 17.54 9.77 8.06
N SER A 200 18.84 10.07 8.11
CA SER A 200 19.74 9.88 6.97
C SER A 200 19.95 8.41 6.59
N ASP A 201 19.66 7.47 7.50
CA ASP A 201 19.72 6.03 7.27
C ASP A 201 18.39 5.44 6.75
N SER A 202 17.40 6.28 6.41
CA SER A 202 16.14 5.88 5.77
C SER A 202 16.23 5.80 4.23
N ASN A 203 17.33 6.29 3.64
CA ASN A 203 17.50 6.51 2.19
C ASN A 203 16.46 7.47 1.57
N MET A 204 15.75 8.26 2.39
CA MET A 204 14.69 9.16 1.95
C MET A 204 15.06 10.62 2.21
N CYS A 205 14.78 11.50 1.26
CA CYS A 205 15.00 12.94 1.37
C CYS A 205 13.71 13.71 1.62
N SER A 206 12.58 13.24 1.09
CA SER A 206 11.26 13.81 1.35
C SER A 206 10.18 12.74 1.31
N ALA A 207 9.12 12.94 2.12
CA ALA A 207 7.88 12.19 2.04
C ALA A 207 6.70 13.12 2.30
N GLU A 208 5.83 13.22 1.30
CA GLU A 208 4.62 14.03 1.34
C GLU A 208 3.42 13.15 1.02
N MET A 209 2.32 13.41 1.72
CA MET A 209 1.06 12.71 1.55
C MET A 209 -0.07 13.71 1.37
N GLU A 210 -1.00 13.38 0.49
CA GLU A 210 -2.21 14.15 0.22
C GLU A 210 -3.38 13.17 0.25
N ILE A 211 -4.35 13.42 1.11
CA ILE A 211 -5.53 12.56 1.30
C ILE A 211 -6.77 13.41 1.10
N HIS A 212 -7.66 12.98 0.20
CA HIS A 212 -9.02 13.50 0.13
C HIS A 212 -9.96 12.50 0.79
N TYR A 213 -10.88 12.96 1.63
CA TYR A 213 -11.85 12.11 2.29
C TYR A 213 -13.24 12.23 1.67
N GLN A 214 -13.97 11.13 1.75
CA GLN A 214 -15.37 11.03 1.39
C GLN A 214 -16.16 10.28 2.46
N MET A 215 -17.45 10.56 2.51
CA MET A 215 -18.40 9.85 3.34
C MET A 215 -19.02 8.70 2.56
N VAL A 216 -18.81 7.47 3.01
CA VAL A 216 -19.33 6.26 2.35
C VAL A 216 -20.30 5.53 3.28
N PRO A 217 -21.54 5.22 2.85
CA PRO A 217 -22.44 4.40 3.63
C PRO A 217 -22.00 2.93 3.59
N ILE A 218 -21.75 2.35 4.76
CA ILE A 218 -21.42 0.95 4.96
C ILE A 218 -22.34 0.37 6.04
N SER A 219 -23.14 -0.64 5.67
CA SER A 219 -24.10 -1.32 6.56
C SER A 219 -24.94 -0.39 7.45
N GLY A 220 -25.48 0.67 6.85
CA GLY A 220 -26.36 1.63 7.53
C GLY A 220 -25.65 2.68 8.37
N SER A 221 -24.32 2.68 8.42
CA SER A 221 -23.50 3.71 9.06
C SER A 221 -22.66 4.47 8.03
N LEU A 222 -22.39 5.74 8.31
CA LEU A 222 -21.47 6.53 7.49
C LEU A 222 -20.04 6.35 7.99
N SER A 223 -19.12 6.01 7.09
CA SER A 223 -17.69 5.88 7.34
C SER A 223 -16.92 6.96 6.57
N LEU A 224 -15.89 7.52 7.21
CA LEU A 224 -14.92 8.40 6.56
C LEU A 224 -13.87 7.52 5.88
N ILE A 225 -13.76 7.63 4.56
CA ILE A 225 -12.88 6.79 3.74
C ILE A 225 -12.09 7.71 2.81
N PRO A 226 -10.78 7.48 2.61
CA PRO A 226 -10.04 8.16 1.56
C PRO A 226 -10.70 7.95 0.19
N ALA A 227 -10.97 9.04 -0.52
CA ALA A 227 -11.36 9.02 -1.93
C ALA A 227 -10.15 8.72 -2.81
N ASP A 228 -9.05 9.38 -2.50
CA ASP A 228 -7.73 9.18 -3.09
C ASP A 228 -6.66 9.45 -2.04
N PHE A 229 -5.50 8.82 -2.25
CA PHE A 229 -4.30 9.03 -1.45
C PHE A 229 -3.09 9.10 -2.38
N VAL A 230 -2.33 10.18 -2.28
CA VAL A 230 -1.12 10.39 -3.06
C VAL A 230 0.08 10.45 -2.12
N LEU A 231 1.03 9.55 -2.32
CA LEU A 231 2.33 9.56 -1.65
C LEU A 231 3.40 10.01 -2.65
N ARG A 232 4.16 11.04 -2.30
CA ARG A 232 5.31 11.54 -3.05
C ARG A 232 6.55 11.35 -2.21
N VAL A 233 7.56 10.70 -2.78
CA VAL A 233 8.83 10.41 -2.10
C VAL A 233 9.98 10.75 -3.03
N GLU A 234 11.01 11.40 -2.49
CA GLU A 234 12.34 11.50 -3.10
C GLU A 234 13.32 10.68 -2.26
N ASP A 235 14.06 9.78 -2.89
CA ASP A 235 15.13 9.03 -2.24
C ASP A 235 16.51 9.72 -2.36
N ASP A 236 17.50 9.20 -1.65
CA ASP A 236 18.88 9.72 -1.67
C ASP A 236 19.61 9.48 -3.00
N ALA A 237 19.04 8.71 -3.92
CA ALA A 237 19.48 8.55 -5.30
C ALA A 237 18.74 9.48 -6.28
N HIS A 238 17.94 10.42 -5.76
CA HIS A 238 17.10 11.34 -6.52
C HIS A 238 16.08 10.65 -7.43
N ILE A 239 15.56 9.50 -6.98
CA ILE A 239 14.41 8.87 -7.57
C ILE A 239 13.16 9.45 -6.94
N PHE A 240 12.37 10.09 -7.78
CA PHE A 240 11.07 10.64 -7.41
C PHE A 240 10.01 9.60 -7.67
N THR A 241 9.32 9.19 -6.62
CA THR A 241 8.21 8.26 -6.70
C THR A 241 6.92 9.01 -6.46
N THR A 242 5.94 8.81 -7.35
CA THR A 242 4.55 9.19 -7.09
C THR A 242 3.73 7.91 -7.03
N SER A 243 3.10 7.66 -5.89
CA SER A 243 2.21 6.55 -5.63
C SER A 243 0.80 7.08 -5.46
N ARG A 244 -0.16 6.57 -6.23
CA ARG A 244 -1.58 6.96 -6.16
C ARG A 244 -2.41 5.75 -5.77
N SER A 245 -3.09 5.83 -4.63
CA SER A 245 -4.03 4.82 -4.17
C SER A 245 -5.47 5.23 -4.47
N ALA A 246 -6.27 4.24 -4.86
CA ALA A 246 -7.71 4.34 -5.00
C ALA A 246 -8.38 3.19 -4.26
N TYR A 247 -9.58 3.44 -3.74
CA TYR A 247 -10.29 2.52 -2.86
C TYR A 247 -11.65 2.17 -3.44
N ALA A 248 -11.95 0.87 -3.48
CA ALA A 248 -13.18 0.35 -4.07
C ALA A 248 -13.75 -0.82 -3.26
N GLN A 249 -14.98 -1.22 -3.59
CA GLN A 249 -15.65 -2.39 -2.99
C GLN A 249 -15.69 -2.37 -1.46
N CYS A 250 -15.76 -1.17 -0.88
CA CYS A 250 -15.86 -0.99 0.56
C CYS A 250 -17.17 -1.58 1.10
N ARG A 251 -17.07 -2.53 2.03
CA ARG A 251 -18.22 -3.26 2.59
C ARG A 251 -17.98 -3.64 4.03
N GLU A 252 -19.05 -3.92 4.76
CA GLU A 252 -18.97 -4.43 6.12
C GLU A 252 -18.13 -5.71 6.17
N PHE A 253 -17.19 -5.75 7.10
CA PHE A 253 -16.38 -6.92 7.34
C PHE A 253 -17.18 -7.90 8.19
N ARG A 254 -17.85 -8.85 7.53
CA ARG A 254 -18.53 -9.98 8.17
C ARG A 254 -17.52 -11.10 8.33
N GLY A 255 -16.81 -11.09 9.45
CA GLY A 255 -15.82 -12.12 9.76
C GLY A 255 -16.49 -13.49 9.93
N GLU A 256 -16.34 -14.38 8.96
CA GLU A 256 -16.23 -15.82 9.25
C GLU A 256 -14.78 -16.18 9.65
N SER A 257 -13.86 -15.21 9.62
CA SER A 257 -12.47 -15.33 10.04
C SER A 257 -12.21 -14.43 11.25
N THR A 258 -11.89 -15.04 12.40
CA THR A 258 -11.46 -14.34 13.61
C THR A 258 -10.11 -13.65 13.35
N LEU A 259 -10.10 -12.32 13.33
CA LEU A 259 -8.89 -11.53 13.45
C LEU A 259 -8.24 -11.85 14.80
N ARG A 260 -7.08 -12.51 14.80
CA ARG A 260 -6.27 -12.68 16.01
C ARG A 260 -5.38 -11.46 16.18
N PHE A 261 -5.75 -10.61 17.13
CA PHE A 261 -4.88 -9.55 17.63
C PHE A 261 -3.97 -10.14 18.70
N ASP A 262 -2.85 -10.76 18.30
CA ASP A 262 -1.89 -11.26 19.28
C ASP A 262 -1.13 -10.09 19.90
N ASN A 263 -1.56 -9.67 21.10
CA ASN A 263 -0.74 -8.95 22.09
C ASN A 263 -1.31 -9.13 23.51
N LYS A 264 -1.37 -10.39 23.98
CA LYS A 264 -1.33 -10.83 25.40
C LYS A 264 -1.32 -12.36 25.46
N PRO A 265 -0.54 -12.99 26.37
CA PRO A 265 -0.61 -14.44 26.57
C PRO A 265 -1.88 -14.80 27.35
N ASP A 266 -2.41 -15.98 27.07
CA ASP A 266 -3.62 -16.60 27.60
C ASP A 266 -4.95 -16.10 27.02
N VAL A 267 -5.49 -16.84 26.04
CA VAL A 267 -6.62 -17.78 26.23
C VAL A 267 -6.65 -18.77 25.05
N THR A 268 -6.94 -20.04 25.35
CA THR A 268 -6.98 -21.21 24.46
C THR A 268 -7.91 -21.01 23.24
N PRO A 269 -7.48 -21.37 22.01
CA PRO A 269 -8.32 -21.19 20.83
C PRO A 269 -9.25 -22.38 20.58
N THR A 270 -10.51 -22.10 20.28
CA THR A 270 -11.39 -23.06 19.60
C THR A 270 -12.22 -22.35 18.54
N VAL A 271 -11.94 -22.74 17.30
CA VAL A 271 -12.80 -22.92 16.12
C VAL A 271 -12.01 -22.48 14.89
N ALA A 272 -11.54 -23.49 14.16
CA ALA A 272 -10.83 -23.42 12.89
C ALA A 272 -11.74 -23.98 11.80
N LEU A 273 -11.88 -23.23 10.70
CA LEU A 273 -12.37 -23.60 9.37
C LEU A 273 -11.96 -22.37 8.52
N ASP A 274 -10.82 -22.29 7.84
CA ASP A 274 -10.30 -23.15 6.78
C ASP A 274 -8.76 -23.31 6.89
N SER A 275 -8.25 -23.16 8.12
CA SER A 275 -6.89 -23.51 8.51
C SER A 275 -6.83 -25.01 8.82
N ARG A 276 -6.97 -25.87 7.81
CA ARG A 276 -6.18 -27.11 7.89
C ARG A 276 -4.75 -26.61 7.93
N ALA A 277 -4.12 -26.69 9.10
CA ALA A 277 -2.69 -26.53 9.22
C ALA A 277 -2.10 -27.33 8.06
N ILE A 278 -1.38 -26.65 7.17
CA ILE A 278 -0.69 -27.31 6.09
C ILE A 278 0.41 -28.14 6.79
N GLU A 279 0.05 -29.36 7.19
CA GLU A 279 0.90 -30.25 7.98
C GLU A 279 2.06 -30.78 7.14
N GLU A 280 1.87 -30.84 5.81
CA GLU A 280 2.87 -31.34 4.88
C GLU A 280 3.28 -30.27 3.85
N TRP A 281 4.58 -29.96 3.84
CA TRP A 281 5.22 -29.02 2.93
C TRP A 281 6.08 -29.77 1.93
N LEU A 282 6.09 -29.29 0.68
CA LEU A 282 7.03 -29.81 -0.31
C LEU A 282 8.47 -29.43 0.05
N PRO A 283 9.43 -30.35 -0.08
CA PRO A 283 10.84 -30.04 0.13
C PRO A 283 11.35 -29.05 -0.93
N ALA A 284 12.42 -28.34 -0.61
CA ALA A 284 13.13 -27.47 -1.54
C ALA A 284 13.82 -28.28 -2.66
N GLY A 285 14.07 -27.63 -3.80
CA GLY A 285 14.78 -28.19 -4.94
C GLY A 285 13.92 -28.96 -5.96
N MET A 286 12.61 -29.03 -5.77
CA MET A 286 11.69 -29.68 -6.71
C MET A 286 11.37 -28.73 -7.87
N THR A 287 11.55 -29.19 -9.11
CA THR A 287 11.18 -28.42 -10.31
C THR A 287 9.75 -28.75 -10.73
N LEU A 288 8.91 -27.72 -10.81
CA LEU A 288 7.49 -27.79 -11.14
C LEU A 288 7.29 -27.18 -12.52
N ARG A 289 7.01 -28.02 -13.53
CA ARG A 289 6.63 -27.56 -14.86
C ARG A 289 5.14 -27.26 -14.88
N THR A 290 4.78 -25.99 -15.07
CA THR A 290 3.43 -25.50 -14.81
C THR A 290 2.89 -24.72 -16.00
N GLY A 291 1.64 -24.99 -16.37
CA GLY A 291 0.85 -24.19 -17.30
C GLY A 291 0.01 -23.18 -16.53
N LEU A 292 -0.02 -21.93 -16.99
CA LEU A 292 -0.79 -20.89 -16.31
C LEU A 292 -2.29 -21.07 -16.58
N ARG A 293 -3.15 -20.97 -15.56
CA ARG A 293 -4.61 -21.02 -15.72
C ARG A 293 -5.26 -19.65 -15.67
N THR A 294 -4.70 -18.76 -14.86
CA THR A 294 -5.13 -17.37 -14.67
C THR A 294 -4.39 -16.47 -15.65
N PRO A 295 -5.07 -15.81 -16.61
CA PRO A 295 -4.39 -14.89 -17.51
C PRO A 295 -3.73 -13.73 -16.76
N ILE A 296 -2.54 -13.32 -17.18
CA ILE A 296 -1.85 -12.14 -16.66
C ILE A 296 -1.72 -11.12 -17.78
N ASP A 297 -2.18 -9.90 -17.53
CA ASP A 297 -2.20 -8.82 -18.52
C ASP A 297 -1.66 -7.53 -17.91
N ASP A 298 -0.73 -6.86 -18.58
CA ASP A 298 -0.09 -5.64 -18.07
C ASP A 298 -1.06 -4.48 -17.84
N ARG A 299 -2.30 -4.55 -18.32
CA ARG A 299 -3.30 -3.50 -18.18
C ARG A 299 -4.36 -3.80 -17.12
N THR A 300 -4.60 -5.07 -16.79
CA THR A 300 -5.66 -5.46 -15.84
C THR A 300 -5.15 -6.21 -14.61
N SER A 301 -3.94 -6.76 -14.66
CA SER A 301 -3.33 -7.47 -13.54
C SER A 301 -2.49 -6.55 -12.66
N TYR A 302 -2.47 -6.88 -11.38
CA TYR A 302 -1.79 -6.13 -10.32
C TYR A 302 -0.90 -7.08 -9.53
N THR A 303 0.23 -6.57 -9.06
CA THR A 303 0.99 -7.25 -8.01
C THR A 303 0.06 -7.49 -6.81
N GLY A 304 0.04 -8.72 -6.30
CA GLY A 304 -0.91 -9.16 -5.28
C GLY A 304 -2.12 -9.92 -5.81
N ASP A 305 -2.38 -9.91 -7.12
CA ASP A 305 -3.51 -10.67 -7.67
C ASP A 305 -3.31 -12.19 -7.49
N PRO A 306 -4.38 -12.95 -7.20
CA PRO A 306 -4.30 -14.40 -7.07
C PRO A 306 -4.02 -15.03 -8.43
N VAL A 307 -3.15 -16.04 -8.44
CA VAL A 307 -2.75 -16.77 -9.65
C VAL A 307 -2.93 -18.27 -9.45
N GLU A 308 -3.61 -18.91 -10.39
CA GLU A 308 -3.67 -20.37 -10.52
C GLU A 308 -2.81 -20.90 -11.66
N GLY A 309 -2.12 -22.01 -11.41
CA GLY A 309 -1.41 -22.82 -12.39
C GLY A 309 -1.83 -24.29 -12.33
N GLU A 310 -1.43 -25.05 -13.34
CA GLU A 310 -1.66 -26.49 -13.45
C GLU A 310 -0.34 -27.22 -13.67
N LEU A 311 -0.10 -28.27 -12.90
CA LEU A 311 1.08 -29.11 -13.06
C LEU A 311 0.99 -29.91 -14.36
N LEU A 312 2.01 -29.82 -15.21
CA LEU A 312 1.98 -30.41 -16.55
C LEU A 312 2.46 -31.87 -16.62
N GLN A 313 3.05 -32.38 -15.53
CA GLN A 313 3.60 -33.73 -15.44
C GLN A 313 3.53 -34.27 -14.02
N ASP A 314 3.54 -35.59 -13.88
CA ASP A 314 3.62 -36.24 -12.57
C ASP A 314 4.97 -35.92 -11.91
N ILE A 315 4.96 -35.72 -10.59
CA ILE A 315 6.17 -35.45 -9.80
C ILE A 315 6.21 -36.36 -8.58
N ALA A 316 7.29 -37.10 -8.43
CA ALA A 316 7.58 -37.87 -7.22
C ALA A 316 8.16 -36.95 -6.14
N VAL A 317 7.61 -36.99 -4.92
CA VAL A 317 8.12 -36.23 -3.78
C VAL A 317 9.33 -36.97 -3.17
N PRO A 318 10.52 -36.34 -3.09
CA PRO A 318 11.70 -36.96 -2.48
C PRO A 318 11.44 -37.38 -1.03
N GLY A 319 11.76 -38.64 -0.68
CA GLY A 319 11.54 -39.17 0.66
C GLY A 319 10.07 -39.46 1.02
N GLY A 320 9.12 -39.17 0.13
CA GLY A 320 7.69 -39.38 0.34
C GLY A 320 7.13 -40.63 -0.36
N LYS A 321 5.89 -41.01 0.00
CA LYS A 321 5.10 -42.04 -0.69
C LYS A 321 4.20 -41.47 -1.80
N HIS A 322 4.22 -40.15 -2.00
CA HIS A 322 3.26 -39.45 -2.86
C HIS A 322 3.86 -39.14 -4.25
N VAL A 323 3.08 -39.44 -5.28
CA VAL A 323 3.24 -38.88 -6.62
C VAL A 323 2.15 -37.83 -6.78
N ILE A 324 2.56 -36.58 -7.00
CA ILE A 324 1.65 -35.50 -7.33
C ILE A 324 1.31 -35.68 -8.82
N PRO A 325 0.04 -35.91 -9.17
CA PRO A 325 -0.33 -36.17 -10.56
C PRO A 325 -0.31 -34.89 -11.39
N LYS A 326 -0.08 -35.05 -12.70
CA LYS A 326 -0.43 -34.05 -13.70
C LYS A 326 -1.87 -33.59 -13.49
N GLY A 327 -2.10 -32.28 -13.65
CA GLY A 327 -3.40 -31.65 -13.39
C GLY A 327 -3.57 -31.15 -11.96
N ALA A 328 -2.60 -31.38 -11.06
CA ALA A 328 -2.60 -30.75 -9.75
C ALA A 328 -2.61 -29.22 -9.88
N ILE A 329 -3.41 -28.55 -9.06
CA ILE A 329 -3.61 -27.10 -9.13
C ILE A 329 -2.63 -26.41 -8.18
N LEU A 330 -1.82 -25.50 -8.72
CA LEU A 330 -0.99 -24.60 -7.95
C LEU A 330 -1.74 -23.28 -7.72
N ARG A 331 -1.66 -22.75 -6.50
CA ARG A 331 -2.24 -21.46 -6.11
C ARG A 331 -1.17 -20.58 -5.48
N GLY A 332 -1.22 -19.30 -5.80
CA GLY A 332 -0.27 -18.31 -5.33
C GLY A 332 -0.69 -16.90 -5.71
N ILE A 333 0.30 -16.02 -5.81
CA ILE A 333 0.11 -14.61 -6.13
C ILE A 333 1.03 -14.17 -7.27
N LEU A 334 0.61 -13.13 -7.99
CA LEU A 334 1.51 -12.33 -8.80
C LEU A 334 2.37 -11.48 -7.85
N ALA A 335 3.53 -12.00 -7.46
CA ALA A 335 4.41 -11.40 -6.46
C ALA A 335 5.11 -10.13 -6.96
N GLN A 336 5.22 -9.96 -8.28
CA GLN A 336 5.74 -8.76 -8.90
C GLN A 336 5.20 -8.62 -10.33
N LEU A 337 4.83 -7.41 -10.72
CA LEU A 337 4.61 -7.01 -12.10
C LEU A 337 4.99 -5.54 -12.25
N GLU A 338 6.06 -5.28 -12.98
CA GLU A 338 6.58 -3.94 -13.21
C GLU A 338 6.92 -3.72 -14.69
N GLN A 339 6.70 -2.51 -15.15
CA GLN A 339 7.15 -2.00 -16.42
C GLN A 339 8.40 -1.15 -16.20
N ARG A 340 9.46 -1.43 -16.95
CA ARG A 340 10.69 -0.64 -16.98
C ARG A 340 10.82 0.06 -18.31
N PHE A 341 11.38 1.26 -18.29
CA PHE A 341 11.51 2.14 -19.46
C PHE A 341 12.96 2.32 -19.94
N HIS A 342 13.93 1.87 -19.15
CA HIS A 342 15.36 1.99 -19.45
C HIS A 342 16.09 0.65 -19.21
N PRO A 343 17.06 0.25 -20.06
CA PRO A 343 17.55 0.94 -21.28
C PRO A 343 16.57 0.91 -22.44
N TRP A 344 15.60 0.00 -22.40
CA TRP A 344 14.47 -0.08 -23.33
C TRP A 344 13.18 -0.28 -22.54
N LYS A 345 12.02 -0.20 -23.20
CA LYS A 345 10.77 -0.66 -22.58
C LYS A 345 10.76 -2.18 -22.49
N TYR A 346 10.58 -2.72 -21.28
CA TYR A 346 10.36 -4.13 -21.02
C TYR A 346 9.56 -4.32 -19.73
N TYR A 347 9.10 -5.55 -19.48
CA TYR A 347 8.37 -5.90 -18.27
C TYR A 347 9.15 -6.93 -17.47
N MET A 348 9.00 -6.87 -16.16
CA MET A 348 9.47 -7.90 -15.23
C MET A 348 8.29 -8.39 -14.40
N GLY A 349 8.28 -9.66 -14.08
CA GLY A 349 7.25 -10.20 -13.21
C GLY A 349 7.60 -11.55 -12.61
N SER A 350 7.06 -11.79 -11.42
CA SER A 350 7.28 -13.01 -10.65
C SER A 350 5.95 -13.57 -10.17
N ILE A 351 5.78 -14.89 -10.32
CA ILE A 351 4.62 -15.62 -9.82
C ILE A 351 5.13 -16.54 -8.72
N GLN A 352 4.64 -16.35 -7.50
CA GLN A 352 5.02 -17.18 -6.36
C GLN A 352 3.87 -18.13 -6.03
N PHE A 353 4.08 -19.43 -6.28
CA PHE A 353 3.13 -20.45 -5.84
C PHE A 353 3.39 -20.82 -4.38
N GLN A 354 2.28 -20.94 -3.63
CA GLN A 354 2.29 -21.15 -2.19
C GLN A 354 1.61 -22.47 -1.77
N ARG A 355 0.68 -22.98 -2.59
CA ARG A 355 -0.06 -24.21 -2.33
C ARG A 355 -0.21 -25.05 -3.59
N ILE A 356 -0.26 -26.36 -3.42
CA ILE A 356 -0.63 -27.30 -4.47
C ILE A 356 -1.75 -28.21 -3.97
N THR A 357 -2.73 -28.48 -4.82
CA THR A 357 -3.94 -29.25 -4.48
C THR A 357 -4.18 -30.35 -5.51
N TYR A 358 -4.42 -31.57 -5.05
CA TYR A 358 -4.77 -32.72 -5.86
C TYR A 358 -5.59 -33.73 -5.05
N GLY A 359 -6.71 -34.22 -5.61
CA GLY A 359 -7.66 -35.02 -4.83
C GLY A 359 -8.09 -34.29 -3.56
N ASN A 360 -7.90 -34.91 -2.40
CA ASN A 360 -8.18 -34.33 -1.08
C ASN A 360 -6.93 -33.76 -0.38
N HIS A 361 -5.77 -33.75 -1.05
CA HIS A 361 -4.51 -33.28 -0.50
C HIS A 361 -4.30 -31.78 -0.79
N VAL A 362 -3.83 -31.06 0.22
CA VAL A 362 -3.37 -29.67 0.10
C VAL A 362 -1.99 -29.60 0.75
N LEU A 363 -0.97 -29.30 -0.05
CA LEU A 363 0.41 -29.19 0.42
C LEU A 363 0.91 -27.76 0.27
N GLY A 364 1.75 -27.34 1.21
CA GLY A 364 2.41 -26.03 1.19
C GLY A 364 3.69 -26.08 0.38
N LEU A 365 4.04 -24.96 -0.23
CA LEU A 365 5.33 -24.77 -0.87
C LEU A 365 5.66 -23.28 -0.92
N LYS A 366 6.91 -22.96 -1.22
CA LYS A 366 7.27 -21.67 -1.81
C LYS A 366 7.98 -22.01 -3.11
N ALA A 367 7.38 -21.64 -4.24
CA ALA A 367 7.95 -21.89 -5.56
C ALA A 367 8.21 -20.58 -6.29
N LEU A 368 9.46 -20.39 -6.71
CA LEU A 368 9.92 -19.22 -7.46
C LEU A 368 10.14 -19.60 -8.92
N PRO A 369 9.86 -18.71 -9.88
CA PRO A 369 10.03 -19.04 -11.29
C PRO A 369 11.51 -19.20 -11.64
N ILE A 370 11.81 -20.15 -12.51
CA ILE A 370 13.14 -20.34 -13.08
C ILE A 370 13.23 -19.48 -14.33
N THR A 371 14.10 -18.47 -14.34
CA THR A 371 14.30 -17.62 -15.52
C THR A 371 14.92 -18.43 -16.67
N PRO A 372 14.23 -18.58 -17.83
CA PRO A 372 14.75 -19.34 -18.96
C PRO A 372 16.08 -18.75 -19.47
N GLN A 373 16.99 -19.60 -19.96
CA GLN A 373 18.29 -19.15 -20.47
C GLN A 373 18.14 -18.09 -21.58
N LYS A 374 17.25 -18.31 -22.55
CA LYS A 374 16.95 -17.35 -23.61
C LYS A 374 16.53 -15.97 -23.08
N MET A 375 15.79 -15.95 -21.97
CA MET A 375 15.34 -14.72 -21.34
C MET A 375 16.50 -13.99 -20.63
N ARG A 376 17.40 -14.75 -19.99
CA ARG A 376 18.65 -14.21 -19.43
C ARG A 376 19.55 -13.63 -20.51
N GLU A 377 19.68 -14.29 -21.65
CA GLU A 377 20.43 -13.80 -22.81
C GLU A 377 19.82 -12.51 -23.37
N GLN A 378 18.49 -12.45 -23.54
CA GLN A 378 17.80 -11.24 -23.96
C GLN A 378 17.97 -10.06 -22.99
N LEU A 379 17.97 -10.33 -21.67
CA LEU A 379 18.26 -9.31 -20.66
C LEU A 379 19.72 -8.85 -20.75
N ALA A 380 20.68 -9.77 -20.88
CA ALA A 380 22.09 -9.44 -21.03
C ALA A 380 22.33 -8.57 -22.26
N ASP A 381 21.73 -8.92 -23.41
CA ASP A 381 21.81 -8.14 -24.65
C ASP A 381 21.27 -6.71 -24.49
N MET A 382 20.15 -6.53 -23.75
CA MET A 382 19.61 -5.19 -23.49
C MET A 382 20.56 -4.30 -22.68
N TYR A 383 21.44 -4.91 -21.89
CA TYR A 383 22.40 -4.23 -21.01
C TYR A 383 23.85 -4.35 -21.52
N ASP A 384 24.07 -4.65 -22.81
CA ASP A 384 25.40 -4.82 -23.40
C ASP A 384 26.31 -5.79 -22.62
N GLY A 385 25.72 -6.88 -22.10
CA GLY A 385 26.37 -7.87 -21.26
C GLY A 385 26.61 -7.46 -19.81
N LYS A 386 26.26 -6.23 -19.42
CA LYS A 386 26.49 -5.65 -18.09
C LYS A 386 25.19 -5.52 -17.30
N ILE A 387 24.64 -6.67 -16.88
CA ILE A 387 23.43 -6.70 -16.05
C ILE A 387 23.69 -5.96 -14.72
N PRO A 388 22.89 -4.95 -14.36
CA PRO A 388 23.02 -4.24 -13.09
C PRO A 388 22.89 -5.20 -11.89
N PRO A 389 23.67 -5.04 -10.81
CA PRO A 389 23.61 -5.94 -9.66
C PRO A 389 22.20 -6.16 -9.08
N PRO A 390 21.33 -5.13 -8.93
CA PRO A 390 19.96 -5.35 -8.47
C PRO A 390 19.13 -6.25 -9.40
N LEU A 391 19.28 -6.09 -10.72
CA LEU A 391 18.60 -6.94 -11.69
C LEU A 391 19.16 -8.38 -11.67
N ALA A 392 20.47 -8.53 -11.47
CA ALA A 392 21.09 -9.84 -11.32
C ALA A 392 20.57 -10.57 -10.08
N GLU A 393 20.28 -9.85 -9.00
CA GLU A 393 19.63 -10.38 -7.80
C GLU A 393 18.19 -10.78 -8.06
N ASP A 394 17.40 -9.95 -8.73
CA ASP A 394 16.03 -10.27 -9.15
C ASP A 394 15.98 -11.57 -9.99
N ILE A 395 16.93 -11.74 -10.92
CA ILE A 395 17.07 -12.98 -11.71
C ILE A 395 17.34 -14.19 -10.81
N ARG A 396 18.22 -14.06 -9.81
CA ARG A 396 18.50 -15.16 -8.86
C ARG A 396 17.29 -15.48 -7.99
N ASN A 397 16.49 -14.48 -7.65
CA ASN A 397 15.30 -14.61 -6.81
C ASN A 397 14.04 -15.01 -7.60
N GLY A 398 14.20 -15.38 -8.88
CA GLY A 398 13.14 -15.88 -9.72
C GLY A 398 12.25 -14.77 -10.25
N ILE A 399 12.66 -14.22 -11.39
CA ILE A 399 11.87 -13.26 -12.15
C ILE A 399 11.82 -13.65 -13.63
N PHE A 400 10.68 -13.45 -14.26
CA PHE A 400 10.58 -13.41 -15.70
C PHE A 400 10.79 -11.97 -16.18
N ALA A 401 11.35 -11.82 -17.37
CA ALA A 401 11.45 -10.56 -18.08
C ALA A 401 11.01 -10.71 -19.52
N TRP A 402 10.18 -9.80 -19.99
CA TRP A 402 9.66 -9.80 -21.35
C TRP A 402 10.04 -8.52 -22.05
N ARG A 403 10.88 -8.62 -23.07
CA ARG A 403 11.13 -7.52 -24.01
C ARG A 403 9.92 -7.38 -24.94
N SER A 404 8.89 -6.69 -24.47
CA SER A 404 7.64 -6.49 -25.19
C SER A 404 7.03 -5.13 -24.87
N ALA A 405 6.20 -4.62 -25.79
CA ALA A 405 5.40 -3.42 -25.55
C ALA A 405 4.23 -3.68 -24.59
N HIS A 406 3.77 -4.93 -24.50
CA HIS A 406 2.68 -5.43 -23.64
C HIS A 406 2.98 -6.85 -23.15
N VAL A 407 2.49 -7.21 -21.98
CA VAL A 407 2.55 -8.58 -21.46
C VAL A 407 1.14 -9.12 -21.38
N HIS A 408 0.90 -10.20 -22.12
CA HIS A 408 -0.34 -10.97 -22.06
C HIS A 408 0.03 -12.46 -22.01
N LEU A 409 0.01 -13.03 -20.81
CA LEU A 409 0.26 -14.44 -20.58
C LEU A 409 -1.10 -15.14 -20.49
N ASP A 410 -1.45 -15.86 -21.55
CA ASP A 410 -2.68 -16.66 -21.59
C ASP A 410 -2.44 -18.09 -21.09
N ARG A 411 -3.46 -18.94 -21.23
CA ARG A 411 -3.40 -20.35 -20.80
C ARG A 411 -2.40 -21.23 -21.56
N ARG A 412 -1.77 -20.71 -22.61
CA ARG A 412 -0.70 -21.38 -23.36
C ARG A 412 0.67 -21.10 -22.76
N PHE A 413 0.78 -20.11 -21.86
CA PHE A 413 2.02 -19.86 -21.16
C PHE A 413 2.39 -21.04 -20.28
N THR A 414 3.61 -21.54 -20.45
CA THR A 414 4.20 -22.58 -19.60
C THR A 414 5.53 -22.08 -19.08
N GLY A 415 5.80 -22.36 -17.80
CA GLY A 415 7.06 -22.05 -17.16
C GLY A 415 7.54 -23.20 -16.28
N GLU A 416 8.71 -22.99 -15.69
CA GLU A 416 9.25 -23.86 -14.65
C GLU A 416 9.41 -23.04 -13.37
N TRP A 417 9.12 -23.66 -12.25
CA TRP A 417 9.33 -23.11 -10.92
C TRP A 417 10.17 -24.07 -10.11
N ILE A 418 10.96 -23.56 -9.17
CA ILE A 418 11.71 -24.37 -8.21
C ILE A 418 11.17 -24.11 -6.81
N THR A 419 10.92 -25.20 -6.07
CA THR A 419 10.59 -25.06 -4.65
C THR A 419 11.82 -24.61 -3.88
N VAL A 420 11.64 -23.67 -2.95
CA VAL A 420 12.70 -23.16 -2.08
C VAL A 420 12.35 -23.44 -0.62
N GLU A 421 13.32 -23.21 0.27
CA GLU A 421 13.10 -23.42 1.70
C GLU A 421 11.90 -22.62 2.21
N ARG A 422 11.20 -23.22 3.19
CA ARG A 422 10.12 -22.55 3.90
C ARG A 422 10.68 -21.25 4.50
N PRO A 423 9.99 -20.10 4.37
CA PRO A 423 10.34 -18.92 5.14
C PRO A 423 10.38 -19.30 6.62
N GLN A 424 11.51 -19.13 7.29
CA GLN A 424 11.54 -19.25 8.74
C GLN A 424 10.54 -18.23 9.27
N GLU A 425 9.54 -18.67 10.04
CA GLU A 425 8.75 -17.74 10.85
C GLU A 425 9.76 -17.03 11.75
N ALA A 426 9.97 -15.74 11.51
CA ALA A 426 10.83 -14.94 12.37
C ALA A 426 10.30 -15.11 13.79
N ASN A 427 11.08 -15.75 14.66
CA ASN A 427 10.74 -15.90 16.06
C ASN A 427 10.42 -14.49 16.59
N ALA A 428 9.22 -14.30 17.12
CA ALA A 428 8.75 -13.06 17.74
C ALA A 428 9.46 -12.79 19.09
N SER A 429 10.74 -13.12 19.19
CA SER A 429 11.54 -13.09 20.40
C SER A 429 12.95 -12.58 20.11
N GLU A 430 13.06 -11.47 19.38
CA GLU A 430 14.20 -10.58 19.52
C GLU A 430 13.67 -9.15 19.59
N LYS A 431 13.41 -8.74 20.84
CA LYS A 431 13.20 -7.36 21.24
C LYS A 431 14.57 -6.67 21.16
N PRO A 432 14.72 -5.53 20.47
CA PRO A 432 15.60 -4.47 20.94
C PRO A 432 15.02 -3.85 22.22
#